data_AF-A0A3D3JPQ2-F1
#
_entry.id   AF-A0A3D3JPQ2-F1
#
_cell.length_a   1.000
_cell.length_b   1.000
_cell.length_c   1.000
_cell.angle_alpha   90.00
_cell.angle_beta   90.00
_cell.angle_gamma   90.00
#
_symmetry.space_group_name_H-M   'P 1'
#
loop_
_entity.id
_entity.type
_entity.pdbx_description
1 polymer ?
#
loop_
_entity_poly.entity_id
_entity_poly.type
_entity_poly.pdbx_seq_one_letter_code
_entity_poly.pdbx_strand_id
1 'polypeptide(L)' 'MILVVLASKRAKELARGSYPMVPVDRRQGVNHLDVALQEIAEGKLSYEVEETV' A
#
# COMPACT_ATOMS: atom_id res chain seq x y z
N MET A 1 0.12 -15.25 1.45
CA MET A 1 -0.89 -14.67 0.54
C MET A 1 -1.34 -13.27 0.96
N ILE A 2 -1.35 -12.93 2.25
CA ILE A 2 -1.86 -11.65 2.76
C ILE A 2 -1.15 -10.40 2.23
N LEU A 3 0.18 -10.44 2.09
CA LEU A 3 0.96 -9.31 1.56
C LEU A 3 0.50 -8.89 0.17
N VAL A 4 0.31 -9.86 -0.75
CA VAL A 4 -0.13 -9.59 -2.13
C VAL A 4 -1.52 -8.96 -2.13
N VAL A 5 -2.43 -9.45 -1.29
CA VAL A 5 -3.79 -8.91 -1.17
C VAL A 5 -3.76 -7.47 -0.64
N LEU A 6 -3.00 -7.22 0.43
CA LEU A 6 -2.87 -5.91 1.06
C LEU A 6 -2.24 -4.90 0.10
N ALA A 7 -1.11 -5.24 -0.52
CA ALA A 7 -0.43 -4.38 -1.47
C ALA A 7 -1.30 -4.10 -2.71
N SER A 8 -2.03 -5.09 -3.22
CA SER A 8 -2.93 -4.91 -4.38
C SER A 8 -4.12 -4.00 -4.06
N LYS A 9 -4.75 -4.18 -2.89
CA LYS A 9 -5.84 -3.30 -2.44
C LYS A 9 -5.34 -1.87 -2.31
N ARG A 10 -4.20 -1.68 -1.66
CA ARG A 10 -3.63 -0.36 -1.45
C ARG A 10 -3.19 0.31 -2.75
N ALA A 11 -2.55 -0.42 -3.67
CA ALA A 11 -2.19 0.11 -4.98
C ALA A 11 -3.42 0.62 -5.75
N LYS A 12 -4.57 -0.06 -5.63
CA LYS A 12 -5.83 0.36 -6.25
C LYS A 12 -6.40 1.65 -5.63
N GLU A 13 -6.22 1.86 -4.34
CA GLU A 13 -6.58 3.12 -3.66
C GLU A 13 -5.72 4.27 -4.15
N LEU A 14 -4.40 4.07 -4.20
CA LEU A 14 -3.45 5.07 -4.71
C LEU A 14 -3.74 5.43 -6.17
N ALA A 15 -4.07 4.45 -7.01
CA ALA A 15 -4.48 4.68 -8.40
C ALA A 15 -5.78 5.49 -8.54
N ARG A 16 -6.62 5.50 -7.50
CA ARG A 16 -7.84 6.32 -7.41
C ARG A 16 -7.60 7.70 -6.82
N GLY A 17 -6.35 8.04 -6.47
CA GLY A 17 -5.97 9.34 -5.92
C GLY A 17 -5.91 9.39 -4.40
N SER A 18 -5.97 8.25 -3.69
CA SER A 18 -5.72 8.23 -2.24
C SER A 18 -4.32 8.78 -1.92
N TYR A 19 -4.19 9.46 -0.78
CA TYR A 19 -2.94 10.08 -0.37
C TYR A 19 -1.90 9.02 0.06
N PRO A 20 -0.68 9.05 -0.50
CA PRO A 20 0.43 8.20 -0.06
C PRO A 20 0.90 8.56 1.36
N MET A 21 1.21 7.56 2.17
CA MET A 21 1.73 7.71 3.53
C MET A 21 3.26 7.77 3.59
N VAL A 22 3.91 7.56 2.44
CA VAL A 22 5.35 7.71 2.24
C VAL A 22 5.62 8.83 1.21
N PRO A 23 6.78 9.49 1.27
CA PRO A 23 7.16 10.50 0.29
C PRO A 23 7.19 9.91 -1.12
N VAL A 24 6.53 10.59 -2.08
CA VAL A 24 6.56 10.21 -3.49
C VAL A 24 6.90 11.44 -4.34
N ASP A 25 7.78 11.26 -5.32
CA ASP A 25 8.01 12.29 -6.35
C ASP A 25 6.90 12.19 -7.40
N ARG A 26 5.94 13.11 -7.34
CA ARG A 26 4.79 13.14 -8.27
C ARG A 26 5.17 13.59 -9.69
N ARG A 27 6.39 14.09 -9.90
CA ARG A 27 6.86 14.55 -11.22
C ARG A 27 7.39 13.39 -12.06
N GLN A 28 7.77 12.30 -11.41
CA GLN A 28 8.13 11.04 -12.06
C GLN A 28 6.93 10.12 -11.92
N GLY A 29 6.53 9.43 -12.98
CA GLY A 29 5.37 8.53 -12.92
C GLY A 29 5.47 7.59 -11.72
N VAL A 30 4.42 7.55 -10.90
CA VAL A 30 4.42 6.78 -9.65
C VAL A 30 3.88 5.38 -9.92
N ASN A 31 4.68 4.35 -9.64
CA ASN A 31 4.18 2.99 -9.58
C ASN A 31 3.45 2.78 -8.24
N HIS A 32 2.12 2.70 -8.29
CA HIS A 32 1.29 2.55 -7.09
C HIS A 32 1.57 1.27 -6.30
N LEU A 33 2.05 0.21 -6.93
CA LEU A 33 2.39 -1.03 -6.23
C LEU A 33 3.66 -0.86 -5.39
N ASP A 34 4.66 -0.17 -5.92
CA ASP A 34 5.92 0.06 -5.20
C ASP A 34 5.69 0.93 -3.97
N VAL A 35 4.85 1.98 -4.11
CA VAL A 35 4.45 2.83 -2.98
C VAL A 35 3.70 2.02 -1.92
N ALA A 36 2.74 1.18 -2.33
CA ALA A 36 2.00 0.33 -1.39
C ALA A 36 2.92 -0.64 -0.63
N LEU A 37 3.90 -1.24 -1.32
CA LEU A 37 4.89 -2.11 -0.68
C LEU A 37 5.79 -1.34 0.29
N GLN A 38 6.20 -0.11 -0.06
CA GLN A 38 6.98 0.74 0.82
C GLN A 38 6.19 1.15 2.08
N GLU A 39 4.93 1.53 1.94
CA GLU A 39 4.06 1.84 3.09
C GLU A 39 3.92 0.65 4.04
N ILE A 40 3.82 -0.58 3.50
CA ILE A 40 3.78 -1.81 4.31
C ILE A 40 5.14 -2.06 4.99
N ALA A 41 6.24 -1.92 4.27
CA ALA A 41 7.59 -2.12 4.80
C ALA A 41 7.95 -1.11 5.92
N GLU A 42 7.45 0.12 5.82
CA GLU A 42 7.59 1.16 6.85
C GLU A 42 6.57 1.03 7.99
N GLY A 43 5.70 0.01 7.98
CA GLY A 43 4.69 -0.22 9.00
C GLY A 43 3.58 0.84 9.04
N LYS A 44 3.38 1.60 7.94
CA LYS A 44 2.29 2.59 7.82
C LYS A 44 0.94 1.94 7.53
N LEU A 45 0.96 0.72 6.99
CA LEU A 45 -0.21 -0.14 6.83
C LEU A 45 -0.09 -1.34 7.75
N SER A 46 -1.05 -1.49 8.65
CA SER A 46 -1.28 -2.71 9.42
C SER A 46 -2.44 -3.50 8.83
N TYR A 47 -2.36 -4.83 8.93
CA TYR A 47 -3.48 -5.73 8.66
C TYR A 47 -3.62 -6.66 9.84
N GLU A 48 -4.78 -6.62 10.49
CA GLU A 48 -5.13 -7.55 11.56
C GLU A 48 -5.72 -8.81 10.93
N VAL A 49 -5.10 -9.95 11.19
CA VAL A 49 -5.67 -11.25 10.88
C VAL A 49 -6.47 -11.67 12.11
N GLU A 50 -7.79 -11.60 12.05
CA GLU A 50 -8.62 -12.23 13.06
C GLU A 50 -8.48 -13.76 12.92
N GLU A 51 -7.79 -14.39 13.87
CA GLU A 51 -7.82 -15.85 14.00
C GLU A 51 -9.21 -16.25 14.51
N THR A 52 -10.00 -16.87 13.64
CA THR A 52 -11.26 -17.48 14.05
C THR A 52 -10.95 -18.76 14.81
N VAL A 53 -11.18 -18.74 16.12
CA VAL A 53 -11.01 -19.88 17.03
C VAL A 53 -12.16 -20.87 16.92
#